data_AF-A0A8J1YQM0-F1
#
_entry.id   AF-A0A8J1YQM0-F1
#
_cell.length_a   1.000
_cell.length_b   1.000
_cell.length_c   1.000
_cell.angle_alpha   90.00
_cell.angle_beta   90.00
_cell.angle_gamma   90.00
#
_symmetry.space_group_name_H-M   'P 1'
#
loop_
_entity.id
_entity.type
_entity.pdbx_description
1 polymer ?
#
loop_
_entity_poly.entity_id
_entity_poly.type
_entity_poly.pdbx_seq_one_letter_code
_entity_poly.pdbx_strand_id
1 'polypeptide(L)'
;MSVQLHDLVPNVHTDVKQISLPYIDIQKHDALAVLDDVQQATVLREDIWVSAYKSGSEEVHGRVRVEAKEGGGVGLTALGGVKIEQHSKTHLVVSCPALNIEHVPVKFPKQVIRPPFKKTNTVSSSYIDAFAISPNSSRIAIAGPNGDCVILPTSPDARSRDKVELKGHVADISDIRWFPSGGVDRIIRLLYSYFQRKRRQ
;
A
#
# COMPACT_ATOMS: atom_id res chain seq x y z
N MET A 1 47.10 -32.31 -36.19
CA MET A 1 46.86 -30.86 -36.02
C MET A 1 45.48 -30.69 -35.40
N SER A 2 45.42 -30.48 -34.09
CA SER A 2 44.17 -30.24 -33.35
C SER A 2 44.19 -28.76 -32.97
N VAL A 3 43.20 -28.01 -33.47
CA VAL A 3 43.01 -26.60 -33.12
C VAL A 3 42.05 -26.57 -31.93
N GLN A 4 42.52 -26.09 -30.79
CA GLN A 4 41.71 -25.91 -29.59
C GLN A 4 40.69 -24.79 -29.82
N LEU A 5 39.39 -25.13 -29.76
CA LEU A 5 38.29 -24.19 -29.63
C LEU A 5 38.23 -23.67 -28.18
N HIS A 6 39.16 -22.80 -27.83
CA HIS A 6 39.06 -21.94 -26.65
C HIS A 6 39.37 -20.54 -27.11
N ASP A 7 38.39 -19.88 -27.71
CA ASP A 7 38.21 -18.43 -27.75
C ASP A 7 36.97 -18.16 -28.61
N LEU A 8 36.25 -17.07 -28.32
CA LEU A 8 34.96 -16.64 -28.91
C LEU A 8 33.69 -17.04 -28.12
N VAL A 9 33.66 -16.73 -26.82
CA VAL A 9 32.41 -16.28 -26.20
C VAL A 9 32.64 -14.84 -25.73
N PRO A 10 32.12 -13.82 -26.42
CA PRO A 10 32.16 -12.46 -25.90
C PRO A 10 31.37 -12.43 -24.60
N ASN A 11 32.06 -12.10 -23.51
CA ASN A 11 31.48 -11.93 -22.19
C ASN A 11 30.68 -10.62 -22.21
N VAL A 12 29.44 -10.70 -22.68
CA VAL A 12 28.50 -9.57 -22.66
C VAL A 12 28.07 -9.39 -21.21
N HIS A 13 28.87 -8.65 -20.44
CA HIS A 13 28.37 -7.98 -19.26
C HIS A 13 27.37 -6.93 -19.75
N THR A 14 26.12 -7.35 -19.96
CA THR A 14 24.98 -6.43 -19.92
C THR A 14 25.03 -5.78 -18.55
N ASP A 15 25.48 -4.53 -18.53
CA ASP A 15 25.42 -3.65 -17.38
C ASP A 15 23.95 -3.38 -17.10
N VAL A 16 23.30 -4.30 -16.37
CA VAL A 16 21.91 -4.17 -15.96
C VAL A 16 21.90 -3.03 -14.97
N LYS A 17 21.55 -1.83 -15.45
CA LYS A 17 21.38 -0.65 -14.61
C LYS A 17 20.34 -0.95 -13.54
N GLN A 18 20.80 -1.35 -12.35
CA GLN A 18 19.94 -1.67 -11.23
C GLN A 18 19.30 -0.36 -10.75
N ILE A 19 18.00 -0.22 -10.99
CA ILE A 19 17.24 0.94 -10.52
C ILE A 19 16.92 0.70 -9.04
N SER A 20 17.61 1.40 -8.15
CA SER A 20 17.25 1.45 -6.73
C SER A 20 16.12 2.46 -6.53
N LEU A 21 14.95 1.96 -6.12
CA LEU A 21 13.85 2.83 -5.69
C LEU A 21 14.12 3.31 -4.27
N PRO A 22 14.01 4.63 -3.98
CA PRO A 22 14.10 5.13 -2.62
C PRO A 22 12.91 4.66 -1.79
N TYR A 23 13.13 4.46 -0.50
CA TYR A 23 12.10 4.10 0.46
C TYR A 23 12.02 5.18 1.54
N ILE A 24 10.81 5.68 1.78
CA ILE A 24 10.50 6.64 2.84
C ILE A 24 9.52 5.99 3.81
N ASP A 25 9.84 6.02 5.09
CA ASP A 25 8.93 5.63 6.17
C ASP A 25 8.61 6.86 7.03
N ILE A 26 7.32 7.06 7.29
CA ILE A 26 6.82 8.08 8.22
C ILE A 26 6.08 7.34 9.33
N GLN A 27 6.11 7.84 10.56
CA GLN A 27 5.38 7.24 11.69
C GLN A 27 3.88 7.04 11.35
N LYS A 28 3.52 5.83 10.87
CA LYS A 28 2.28 5.58 10.12
C LYS A 28 1.00 5.70 10.97
N HIS A 29 1.09 5.38 12.26
CA HIS A 29 -0.09 5.34 13.13
C HIS A 29 -0.42 6.70 13.74
N ASP A 30 0.58 7.56 13.95
CA ASP A 30 0.39 8.81 14.69
C ASP A 30 0.47 10.05 13.82
N ALA A 31 1.12 10.02 12.65
CA ALA A 31 1.35 11.24 11.87
C ALA A 31 0.05 12.01 11.53
N LEU A 32 -1.03 11.32 11.16
CA LEU A 32 -2.33 11.97 10.93
C LEU A 32 -3.00 12.45 12.21
N ALA A 33 -2.88 11.68 13.31
CA ALA A 33 -3.43 12.05 14.60
C ALA A 33 -2.74 13.31 15.14
N VAL A 34 -1.41 13.37 15.07
CA VAL A 34 -0.61 14.55 15.42
C VAL A 34 -1.03 15.78 14.61
N LEU A 35 -1.19 15.64 13.29
CA LEU A 35 -1.67 16.74 12.44
C LEU A 35 -3.06 17.22 12.88
N ASP A 36 -3.96 16.30 13.24
CA ASP A 36 -5.31 16.62 13.69
C ASP A 36 -5.35 17.25 15.09
N ASP A 37 -4.60 16.71 16.03
CA ASP A 37 -4.53 17.18 17.41
C ASP A 37 -3.93 18.59 17.47
N VAL A 38 -2.91 18.87 16.64
CA VAL A 38 -2.36 20.22 16.50
C VAL A 38 -3.33 21.16 15.79
N GLN A 39 -4.00 20.70 14.74
CA GLN A 39 -4.99 21.51 14.03
C GLN A 39 -6.20 21.87 14.91
N GLN A 40 -6.61 20.96 15.81
CA GLN A 40 -7.69 21.15 16.77
C GLN A 40 -7.25 21.90 18.04
N ALA A 41 -5.97 22.29 18.12
CA ALA A 41 -5.35 22.90 19.29
C ALA A 41 -5.46 22.04 20.57
N THR A 42 -5.60 20.72 20.42
CA THR A 42 -5.49 19.75 21.52
C THR A 42 -4.05 19.69 22.02
N VAL A 43 -3.09 19.75 21.09
CA VAL A 43 -1.66 19.81 21.36
C VAL A 43 -1.07 21.04 20.66
N LEU A 44 -0.20 21.79 21.34
CA LEU A 44 0.39 23.00 20.74
C LEU A 44 1.45 22.67 19.67
N ARG A 45 2.22 21.61 19.92
CA ARG A 45 3.30 21.15 19.07
C ARG A 45 3.66 19.70 19.34
N GLU A 46 4.06 18.98 18.30
CA GLU A 46 4.55 17.61 18.40
C GLU A 46 5.48 17.27 17.22
N ASP A 47 6.32 16.27 17.35
CA ASP A 47 7.29 15.87 16.33
C ASP A 47 6.84 14.53 15.68
N ILE A 48 6.89 14.46 14.34
CA ILE A 48 6.66 13.23 13.56
C ILE A 48 8.00 12.74 13.02
N TRP A 49 8.30 11.45 13.15
CA TRP A 49 9.53 10.86 12.62
C TRP A 49 9.44 10.49 11.13
N VAL A 50 10.51 10.78 10.38
CA VAL A 50 10.65 10.46 8.96
C VAL A 50 12.02 9.81 8.73
N SER A 51 12.03 8.64 8.13
CA SER A 51 13.24 7.90 7.78
C SER A 51 13.33 7.70 6.28
N ALA A 52 14.50 7.96 5.71
CA ALA A 52 14.78 7.85 4.29
C ALA A 52 15.90 6.85 4.02
N TYR A 53 15.68 6.00 3.04
CA TYR A 53 16.56 4.89 2.70
C TYR A 53 16.83 4.85 1.20
N LYS A 54 18.07 4.54 0.83
CA LYS A 54 18.51 4.32 -0.55
C LYS A 54 19.58 3.24 -0.57
N SER A 55 19.49 2.32 -1.53
CA SER A 55 20.48 1.24 -1.65
C SER A 55 21.88 1.80 -1.87
N GLY A 56 22.86 1.29 -1.12
CA GLY A 56 24.26 1.72 -1.20
C GLY A 56 24.56 3.07 -0.54
N SER A 57 23.65 3.60 0.29
CA SER A 57 23.86 4.84 1.04
C SER A 57 23.50 4.63 2.52
N GLU A 58 24.02 5.49 3.39
CA GLU A 58 23.61 5.52 4.80
C GLU A 58 22.15 6.01 4.92
N GLU A 59 21.45 5.53 5.94
CA GLU A 59 20.09 5.95 6.24
C GLU A 59 20.04 7.37 6.84
N VAL A 60 18.95 8.10 6.56
CA VAL A 60 18.74 9.44 7.12
C VAL A 60 17.47 9.44 7.96
N HIS A 61 17.63 9.75 9.25
CA HIS A 61 16.53 9.89 10.19
C HIS A 61 16.33 11.36 10.55
N GLY A 62 15.19 11.89 10.14
CA GLY A 62 14.75 13.24 10.45
C GLY A 62 13.48 13.23 11.28
N ARG A 63 13.12 14.42 11.74
CA ARG A 63 11.83 14.68 12.37
C ARG A 63 11.20 15.91 11.76
N VAL A 64 9.89 15.94 11.75
CA VAL A 64 9.09 17.07 11.29
C VAL A 64 8.35 17.59 12.49
N ARG A 65 8.67 18.81 12.89
CA ARG A 65 7.91 19.50 13.91
C ARG A 65 6.61 20.01 13.34
N VAL A 66 5.52 19.67 14.00
CA VAL A 66 4.16 20.04 13.70
C VAL A 66 3.73 21.07 14.73
N GLU A 67 3.37 22.28 14.30
CA GLU A 67 3.02 23.40 15.20
C GLU A 67 1.75 24.10 14.69
N ALA A 68 0.92 24.58 15.62
CA ALA A 68 -0.24 25.38 15.26
C ALA A 68 0.23 26.71 14.66
N LYS A 69 -0.34 27.12 13.52
CA LYS A 69 0.00 28.38 12.86
C LYS A 69 -0.88 29.52 13.37
N GLU A 70 -0.30 30.69 13.60
CA GLU A 70 -1.08 31.91 13.82
C GLU A 70 -2.02 32.17 12.63
N GLY A 71 -3.33 32.29 12.89
CA GLY A 71 -4.36 32.41 11.85
C GLY A 71 -4.98 31.07 11.41
N GLY A 72 -4.60 29.96 12.04
CA GLY A 72 -5.21 28.64 11.83
C GLY A 72 -4.42 27.74 10.88
N GLY A 73 -4.62 26.43 11.04
CA GLY A 73 -3.90 25.39 10.32
C GLY A 73 -2.61 24.97 11.01
N VAL A 74 -1.78 24.23 10.26
CA VAL A 74 -0.60 23.55 10.80
C VAL A 74 0.64 23.98 10.01
N GLY A 75 1.69 24.36 10.74
CA GLY A 75 3.03 24.59 10.22
C GLY A 75 3.88 23.32 10.35
N LEU A 76 4.70 23.05 9.34
CA LEU A 76 5.64 21.93 9.33
C LEU A 76 7.08 22.46 9.21
N THR A 77 7.92 22.10 10.18
CA THR A 77 9.34 22.45 10.18
C THR A 77 10.17 21.17 10.16
N ALA A 78 10.86 20.92 9.06
CA ALA A 78 11.70 19.73 8.90
C ALA A 78 13.06 19.90 9.59
N LEU A 79 13.52 18.86 10.28
CA LEU A 79 14.77 18.80 11.02
C LEU A 79 15.50 17.48 10.72
N GLY A 80 16.84 17.50 10.67
CA GLY A 80 17.63 16.27 10.49
C GLY A 80 17.73 15.78 9.04
N GLY A 81 17.94 16.69 8.08
CA GLY A 81 18.28 16.32 6.69
C GLY A 81 17.11 15.87 5.81
N VAL A 82 15.89 15.88 6.33
CA VAL A 82 14.66 15.71 5.56
C VAL A 82 14.05 17.07 5.21
N LYS A 83 13.28 17.11 4.12
CA LYS A 83 12.40 18.21 3.74
C LYS A 83 10.99 17.66 3.57
N ILE A 84 10.00 18.46 3.91
CA ILE A 84 8.60 18.07 3.82
C ILE A 84 7.73 19.21 3.34
N GLU A 85 6.79 18.88 2.47
CA GLU A 85 5.77 19.79 1.97
C GLU A 85 4.40 19.13 2.15
N GLN A 86 3.42 19.89 2.65
CA GLN A 86 2.05 19.41 2.79
C GLN A 86 1.21 19.90 1.61
N HIS A 87 0.76 18.96 0.77
CA HIS A 87 -0.18 19.27 -0.32
C HIS A 87 -1.63 19.14 0.13
N SER A 88 -1.90 18.21 1.06
CA SER A 88 -3.19 18.08 1.74
C SER A 88 -3.02 17.34 3.07
N LYS A 89 -4.09 17.24 3.86
CA LYS A 89 -4.09 16.45 5.10
C LYS A 89 -3.58 15.01 4.92
N THR A 90 -3.87 14.37 3.79
CA THR A 90 -3.49 12.96 3.52
C THR A 90 -2.39 12.82 2.47
N HIS A 91 -1.75 13.93 2.08
CA HIS A 91 -0.74 13.94 1.03
C HIS A 91 0.42 14.85 1.43
N LEU A 92 1.53 14.21 1.78
CA LEU A 92 2.80 14.86 2.06
C LEU A 92 3.77 14.55 0.93
N VAL A 93 4.72 15.44 0.70
CA VAL A 93 5.83 15.24 -0.22
C VAL A 93 7.11 15.34 0.60
N VAL A 94 7.92 14.29 0.56
CA VAL A 94 9.15 14.17 1.34
C VAL A 94 10.34 14.17 0.40
N SER A 95 11.37 14.94 0.74
CA SER A 95 12.66 14.92 0.05
C SER A 95 13.78 14.69 1.07
N CYS A 96 14.84 14.03 0.65
CA CYS A 96 16.06 13.84 1.43
C CYS A 96 17.27 14.19 0.55
N PRO A 97 17.76 15.45 0.61
CA PRO A 97 18.86 15.91 -0.24
C PRO A 97 20.15 15.11 -0.08
N ALA A 98 20.47 14.67 1.15
CA ALA A 98 21.66 13.87 1.43
C ALA A 98 21.70 12.54 0.64
N LEU A 99 20.53 12.00 0.28
CA LEU A 99 20.38 10.77 -0.51
C LEU A 99 20.04 11.03 -1.98
N ASN A 100 19.99 12.29 -2.41
CA ASN A 100 19.48 12.69 -3.72
C ASN A 100 18.08 12.09 -3.99
N ILE A 101 17.22 12.16 -2.96
CA ILE A 101 15.81 11.75 -3.01
C ILE A 101 14.98 13.03 -3.06
N GLU A 102 14.20 13.20 -4.11
CA GLU A 102 13.40 14.40 -4.33
C GLU A 102 11.93 14.04 -4.58
N HIS A 103 11.03 14.81 -3.97
CA HIS A 103 9.60 14.81 -4.25
C HIS A 103 8.91 13.45 -4.14
N VAL A 104 9.21 12.66 -3.11
CA VAL A 104 8.55 11.37 -2.87
C VAL A 104 7.19 11.58 -2.24
N PRO A 105 6.08 11.19 -2.90
CA PRO A 105 4.75 11.36 -2.34
C PRO A 105 4.48 10.31 -1.26
N VAL A 106 4.09 10.78 -0.08
CA VAL A 106 3.62 9.98 1.05
C VAL A 106 2.11 10.19 1.18
N LYS A 107 1.33 9.14 0.89
CA LYS A 107 -0.13 9.18 0.92
C LYS A 107 -0.65 8.36 2.08
N PHE A 108 -1.49 8.98 2.90
CA PHE A 108 -2.18 8.27 3.97
C PHE A 108 -3.51 7.68 3.49
N PRO A 109 -3.93 6.54 4.04
CA PRO A 109 -5.24 5.98 3.77
C PRO A 109 -6.35 6.98 4.12
N LYS A 110 -7.24 7.27 3.17
CA LYS A 110 -8.43 8.11 3.40
C LYS A 110 -9.59 7.33 4.02
N GLN A 111 -9.59 6.03 3.82
CA GLN A 111 -10.67 5.14 4.22
C GLN A 111 -10.12 3.75 4.50
N VAL A 112 -10.64 3.11 5.55
CA VAL A 112 -10.39 1.71 5.86
C VAL A 112 -11.67 0.93 5.60
N ILE A 113 -11.65 0.04 4.61
CA ILE A 113 -12.77 -0.84 4.31
C ILE A 113 -12.54 -2.14 5.09
N ARG A 114 -13.52 -2.52 5.92
CA ARG A 114 -13.49 -3.77 6.69
C ARG A 114 -14.47 -4.77 6.07
N PRO A 115 -13.98 -5.80 5.36
CA PRO A 115 -14.85 -6.81 4.80
C PRO A 115 -15.60 -7.53 5.93
N PRO A 116 -16.91 -7.77 5.78
CA PRO A 116 -17.71 -8.46 6.79
C PRO A 116 -17.54 -9.99 6.68
N PHE A 117 -16.31 -10.48 6.66
CA PHE A 117 -16.03 -11.92 6.72
C PHE A 117 -16.41 -12.43 8.12
N LYS A 118 -17.25 -13.47 8.17
CA LYS A 118 -17.63 -14.06 9.46
C LYS A 118 -16.40 -14.73 10.04
N LYS A 119 -16.07 -14.45 11.30
CA LYS A 119 -15.07 -15.23 12.03
C LYS A 119 -15.64 -16.63 12.25
N THR A 120 -15.38 -17.54 11.33
CA THR A 120 -15.89 -18.92 11.41
C THR A 120 -15.13 -19.76 12.43
N ASN A 121 -13.96 -19.31 12.88
CA ASN A 121 -13.20 -19.93 13.97
C ASN A 121 -12.54 -18.88 14.87
N THR A 122 -12.49 -19.17 16.17
CA THR A 122 -11.92 -18.34 17.26
C THR A 122 -10.41 -18.05 17.13
N VAL A 123 -9.75 -18.60 16.10
CA VAL A 123 -8.29 -18.50 15.88
C VAL A 123 -7.90 -17.86 14.54
N SER A 124 -8.82 -17.79 13.56
CA SER A 124 -8.48 -17.22 12.24
C SER A 124 -8.80 -15.72 12.20
N SER A 125 -7.77 -14.88 12.12
CA SER A 125 -7.94 -13.52 11.62
C SER A 125 -8.58 -13.58 10.23
N SER A 126 -9.57 -12.73 9.97
CA SER A 126 -10.10 -12.54 8.62
C SER A 126 -9.02 -11.86 7.79
N TYR A 127 -8.19 -12.64 7.08
CA TYR A 127 -7.22 -12.10 6.13
C TYR A 127 -7.86 -11.94 4.75
N ILE A 128 -7.26 -11.07 3.94
CA ILE A 128 -7.67 -10.80 2.56
C ILE A 128 -6.63 -11.47 1.67
N ASP A 129 -7.07 -12.38 0.80
CA ASP A 129 -6.19 -13.09 -0.13
C ASP A 129 -6.04 -12.34 -1.46
N ALA A 130 -7.14 -11.75 -1.93
CA ALA A 130 -7.16 -11.00 -3.17
C ALA A 130 -8.18 -9.86 -3.09
N PHE A 131 -7.94 -8.81 -3.89
CA PHE A 131 -8.90 -7.74 -4.09
C PHE A 131 -8.78 -7.17 -5.51
N ALA A 132 -9.85 -6.55 -6.00
CA ALA A 132 -9.85 -5.87 -7.28
C ALA A 132 -10.79 -4.67 -7.27
N ILE A 133 -10.33 -3.54 -7.81
CA ILE A 133 -11.15 -2.32 -7.95
C ILE A 133 -11.86 -2.35 -9.30
N SER A 134 -13.15 -1.99 -9.33
CA SER A 134 -13.92 -1.94 -10.57
C SER A 134 -13.36 -0.89 -11.55
N PRO A 135 -13.53 -1.05 -12.88
CA PRO A 135 -12.99 -0.09 -13.85
C PRO A 135 -13.44 1.36 -13.63
N ASN A 136 -14.65 1.55 -13.09
CA ASN A 136 -15.21 2.86 -12.74
C ASN A 136 -14.89 3.32 -11.30
N SER A 137 -14.04 2.59 -10.57
CA SER A 137 -13.64 2.85 -9.17
C SER A 137 -14.77 2.95 -8.14
N SER A 138 -16.00 2.57 -8.50
CA SER A 138 -17.18 2.67 -7.60
C SER A 138 -17.31 1.48 -6.64
N ARG A 139 -16.64 0.37 -6.94
CA ARG A 139 -16.72 -0.89 -6.18
C ARG A 139 -15.36 -1.54 -6.03
N ILE A 140 -15.22 -2.30 -4.95
CA ILE A 140 -14.08 -3.15 -4.68
C ILE A 140 -14.58 -4.56 -4.42
N ALA A 141 -14.01 -5.53 -5.12
CA ALA A 141 -14.17 -6.94 -4.83
C ALA A 141 -13.07 -7.37 -3.85
N ILE A 142 -13.43 -8.14 -2.84
CA ILE A 142 -12.50 -8.60 -1.81
C ILE A 142 -12.78 -10.09 -1.58
N ALA A 143 -11.73 -10.90 -1.68
CA ALA A 143 -11.74 -12.32 -1.37
C ALA A 143 -10.99 -12.58 -0.07
N GLY A 144 -11.49 -13.55 0.67
CA GLY A 144 -10.84 -14.09 1.83
C GLY A 144 -10.88 -15.63 1.82
N PRO A 145 -10.61 -16.23 2.97
CA PRO A 145 -10.51 -17.67 3.10
C PRO A 145 -11.87 -18.37 2.92
N ASN A 146 -11.82 -19.68 2.63
CA ASN A 146 -12.99 -20.56 2.50
C ASN A 146 -14.00 -20.16 1.42
N GLY A 147 -13.55 -19.43 0.39
CA GLY A 147 -14.41 -19.00 -0.70
C GLY A 147 -15.28 -17.78 -0.38
N ASP A 148 -15.02 -17.10 0.74
CA ASP A 148 -15.69 -15.85 1.06
C ASP A 148 -15.28 -14.77 0.05
N CYS A 149 -16.26 -14.24 -0.70
CA CYS A 149 -16.04 -13.14 -1.62
C CYS A 149 -17.16 -12.12 -1.50
N VAL A 150 -16.77 -10.85 -1.40
CA VAL A 150 -17.71 -9.73 -1.26
C VAL A 150 -17.36 -8.62 -2.23
N ILE A 151 -18.39 -7.96 -2.76
CA ILE A 151 -18.27 -6.70 -3.48
C ILE A 151 -18.80 -5.62 -2.57
N LEU A 152 -17.97 -4.62 -2.30
CA LEU A 152 -18.31 -3.46 -1.48
C LEU A 152 -18.25 -2.19 -2.32
N PRO A 153 -19.10 -1.21 -2.04
CA PRO A 153 -18.93 0.13 -2.58
C PRO A 153 -17.64 0.76 -2.03
N THR A 154 -16.97 1.58 -2.84
CA THR A 154 -15.80 2.35 -2.41
C THR A 154 -16.18 3.67 -1.74
N SER A 155 -17.40 4.16 -1.95
CA SER A 155 -17.88 5.39 -1.30
C SER A 155 -18.13 5.17 0.19
N PRO A 156 -17.67 6.08 1.08
CA PRO A 156 -17.89 5.99 2.52
C PRO A 156 -19.37 6.12 2.92
N ASP A 157 -20.19 6.79 2.10
CA ASP A 157 -21.62 7.01 2.37
C ASP A 157 -22.51 5.84 1.90
N ALA A 158 -21.92 4.85 1.25
CA ALA A 158 -22.66 3.76 0.67
C ALA A 158 -23.20 2.82 1.76
N ARG A 159 -24.43 2.34 1.55
CA ARG A 159 -25.16 1.60 2.59
C ARG A 159 -24.81 0.12 2.52
N SER A 160 -24.97 -0.61 3.63
CA SER A 160 -24.68 -2.05 3.70
C SER A 160 -25.45 -2.90 2.66
N ARG A 161 -26.59 -2.38 2.17
CA ARG A 161 -27.45 -2.96 1.13
C ARG A 161 -26.81 -2.97 -0.25
N ASP A 162 -25.76 -2.19 -0.48
CA ASP A 162 -25.03 -2.15 -1.76
C ASP A 162 -23.95 -3.25 -1.85
N LYS A 163 -23.82 -4.06 -0.80
CA LYS A 163 -22.95 -5.23 -0.73
C LYS A 163 -23.51 -6.38 -1.56
N VAL A 164 -22.63 -7.04 -2.33
CA VAL A 164 -22.94 -8.32 -2.98
C VAL A 164 -22.05 -9.40 -2.40
N GLU A 165 -22.63 -10.52 -1.96
CA GLU A 165 -21.88 -11.71 -1.57
C GLU A 165 -21.81 -12.67 -2.75
N LEU A 166 -20.60 -13.09 -3.13
CA LEU A 166 -20.40 -14.13 -4.12
C LEU A 166 -20.13 -15.44 -3.40
N LYS A 167 -21.04 -16.39 -3.57
CA LYS A 167 -21.00 -17.72 -2.97
C LYS A 167 -20.81 -18.78 -4.05
N GLY A 168 -20.34 -19.95 -3.63
CA GLY A 168 -20.12 -21.11 -4.51
C GLY A 168 -18.67 -21.57 -4.51
N HIS A 169 -17.76 -20.77 -3.96
CA HIS A 169 -16.40 -21.20 -3.72
C HIS A 169 -16.30 -21.97 -2.40
N VAL A 170 -15.51 -23.05 -2.37
CA VAL A 170 -15.38 -23.97 -1.21
C VAL A 170 -13.95 -23.94 -0.65
N ALA A 171 -13.05 -23.22 -1.31
CA ALA A 171 -11.66 -23.02 -0.88
C ALA A 171 -11.23 -21.57 -1.12
N ASP A 172 -10.05 -21.22 -0.63
CA ASP A 172 -9.49 -19.88 -0.70
C ASP A 172 -9.39 -19.35 -2.13
N ILE A 173 -9.70 -18.07 -2.30
CA ILE A 173 -9.71 -17.40 -3.59
C ILE A 173 -8.41 -16.59 -3.71
N SER A 174 -7.51 -17.06 -4.58
CA SER A 174 -6.17 -16.47 -4.75
C SER A 174 -6.10 -15.29 -5.72
N ASP A 175 -7.10 -15.09 -6.59
CA ASP A 175 -7.13 -14.00 -7.55
C ASP A 175 -8.58 -13.59 -7.87
N ILE A 176 -8.80 -12.30 -8.09
CA ILE A 176 -10.08 -11.72 -8.51
C ILE A 176 -9.82 -10.69 -9.60
N ARG A 177 -10.63 -10.72 -10.67
CA ARG A 177 -10.61 -9.68 -11.71
C ARG A 177 -12.01 -9.27 -12.13
N TRP A 178 -12.16 -7.97 -12.39
CA TRP A 178 -13.33 -7.41 -13.04
C TRP A 178 -13.27 -7.66 -14.55
N PHE A 179 -14.43 -7.87 -15.17
CA PHE A 179 -14.48 -7.81 -16.62
C PHE A 179 -14.20 -6.39 -17.14
N PRO A 180 -13.54 -6.26 -18.30
CA PRO A 180 -13.30 -4.96 -18.93
C PRO A 180 -14.58 -4.18 -19.25
N SER A 181 -15.71 -4.87 -19.45
CA SER A 181 -17.01 -4.26 -19.76
C SER A 181 -17.64 -3.49 -18.60
N GLY A 182 -17.06 -3.54 -17.39
CA GLY A 182 -17.46 -2.70 -16.25
C GLY A 182 -18.86 -2.99 -15.68
N GLY A 183 -19.51 -4.06 -16.12
CA GLY A 183 -20.79 -4.51 -15.60
C GLY A 183 -20.68 -4.81 -14.10
N VAL A 184 -21.54 -4.17 -13.32
CA VAL A 184 -21.52 -4.09 -11.85
C VAL A 184 -21.58 -5.46 -11.15
N ASP A 185 -22.08 -6.47 -11.87
CA ASP A 185 -22.40 -7.80 -11.32
C ASP A 185 -21.56 -8.93 -11.93
N ARG A 186 -20.54 -8.64 -12.74
CA ARG A 186 -19.76 -9.67 -13.43
C ARG A 186 -18.29 -9.62 -13.02
N ILE A 187 -17.97 -10.35 -11.95
CA ILE A 187 -16.61 -10.78 -11.63
C ILE A 187 -16.41 -12.15 -12.28
N ILE A 188 -15.55 -12.26 -13.29
CA ILE A 188 -15.17 -13.59 -13.79
C ILE A 188 -13.67 -13.61 -14.11
N ARG A 189 -12.92 -13.96 -13.07
CA ARG A 189 -12.08 -15.15 -13.01
C ARG A 189 -11.66 -15.28 -11.56
N LEU A 190 -12.36 -16.12 -10.80
CA LEU A 190 -11.90 -16.56 -9.50
C LEU A 190 -11.01 -17.77 -9.77
N LEU A 191 -9.70 -17.55 -9.84
CA LEU A 191 -8.75 -18.63 -10.05
C LEU A 191 -8.48 -19.30 -8.71
N TYR A 192 -8.74 -20.61 -8.67
CA TYR A 192 -8.26 -21.48 -7.60
C TYR A 192 -6.84 -21.93 -7.90
N SER A 193 -5.95 -21.78 -6.92
CA SER A 193 -4.74 -22.58 -6.86
C SER A 193 -5.10 -23.95 -6.26
N TYR A 194 -5.24 -24.98 -7.10
CA TYR A 194 -5.29 -26.37 -6.64
C TYR A 194 -3.86 -26.81 -6.30
N PHE A 195 -3.35 -26.47 -5.12
CA PHE A 195 -2.07 -27.02 -4.68
C PHE A 195 -2.29 -28.48 -4.27
N GLN A 196 -2.00 -29.40 -5.20
CA GLN A 196 -1.91 -30.84 -4.99
C GLN A 196 -0.87 -31.13 -3.90
N ARG A 197 -1.23 -31.04 -2.61
CA ARG A 197 -0.40 -31.55 -1.53
C ARG A 197 -0.58 -33.06 -1.50
N LYS A 198 0.16 -33.72 -2.38
CA LYS A 198 0.35 -35.16 -2.48
C LYS A 198 0.80 -35.70 -1.10
N ARG A 199 -0.14 -36.14 -0.26
CA ARG A 199 0.20 -37.01 0.87
C ARG A 199 0.50 -38.38 0.31
N ARG A 200 1.78 -38.62 0.04
CA ARG A 200 2.36 -39.96 0.17
C ARG A 200 2.49 -40.22 1.66
N GLN A 201 1.69 -41.18 2.16
CA GLN A 201 2.11 -42.36 2.91
C GLN A 201 0.86 -43.09 3.37
#